data_AF-K7NLG1-F1
#
_entry.id   AF-K7NLG1-F1
#
_cell.length_a   1.000
_cell.length_b   1.000
_cell.length_c   1.000
_cell.angle_alpha   90.00
_cell.angle_beta   90.00
_cell.angle_gamma   90.00
#
_symmetry.space_group_name_H-M   'P 1'
#
loop_
_entity.id
_entity.type
_entity.pdbx_description
1 polymer ?
#
loop_
_entity_poly.entity_id
_entity_poly.type
_entity_poly.pdbx_seq_one_letter_code
_entity_poly.pdbx_strand_id
1 'polypeptide(L)'
;VWGCLLAACRTHTNVDLGERVAKSLFELDSKNASYYVLLSNLYAACSRWDDVKRVRKIMKDQGIQKMPGSSWIEVNGKVYAFLVGDKSHPQSEKIYDMLEKLFGKMMDAGYVPEIDFALHDVEEEQKENILGHHSEKLAIAFGLMNTSCGTTIRITKNLRV
;
A
#
# COMPACT_ATOMS: atom_id res chain seq x y z
N VAL A 1 20.89 -8.28 1.37
CA VAL A 1 21.65 -7.96 2.60
C VAL A 1 21.54 -6.47 2.95
N TRP A 2 21.99 -5.55 2.10
CA TRP A 2 21.92 -4.09 2.36
C TRP A 2 20.51 -3.54 2.63
N GLY A 3 19.50 -3.97 1.89
CA GLY A 3 18.10 -3.57 2.16
C GLY A 3 17.60 -3.98 3.55
N CYS A 4 17.92 -5.21 3.99
CA CYS A 4 17.59 -5.67 5.34
C CYS A 4 18.32 -4.86 6.43
N LEU A 5 19.58 -4.50 6.18
CA LEU A 5 20.36 -3.67 7.10
C LEU A 5 19.76 -2.25 7.20
N LEU A 6 19.31 -1.65 6.10
CA LEU A 6 18.62 -0.35 6.13
C LEU A 6 17.31 -0.42 6.93
N ALA A 7 16.54 -1.50 6.75
CA ALA A 7 15.33 -1.74 7.55
C ALA A 7 15.64 -1.92 9.05
N ALA A 8 16.77 -2.56 9.40
CA ALA A 8 17.22 -2.66 10.78
C ALA A 8 17.66 -1.30 11.35
N CYS A 9 18.30 -0.44 10.54
CA CYS A 9 18.67 0.92 10.95
C CYS A 9 17.44 1.74 11.36
N ARG A 10 16.30 1.57 10.68
CA ARG A 10 15.01 2.16 11.09
C ARG A 10 14.59 1.70 12.47
N THR A 11 14.65 0.39 12.72
CA THR A 11 14.23 -0.23 14.00
C THR A 11 15.06 0.27 15.18
N HIS A 12 16.35 0.52 14.96
CA HIS A 12 17.27 1.04 15.98
C HIS A 12 17.52 2.55 15.88
N THR A 13 16.76 3.26 15.03
CA THR A 13 16.90 4.71 14.79
C THR A 13 18.33 5.18 14.51
N ASN A 14 19.16 4.33 13.88
CA ASN A 14 20.56 4.64 13.57
C ASN A 14 20.65 5.31 12.19
N VAL A 15 20.51 6.63 12.18
CA VAL A 15 20.41 7.39 10.93
C VAL A 15 21.73 7.43 10.17
N ASP A 16 22.85 7.63 10.85
CA ASP A 16 24.18 7.71 10.22
C ASP A 16 24.54 6.42 9.47
N LEU A 17 24.31 5.26 10.09
CA LEU A 17 24.52 3.99 9.43
C LEU A 17 23.52 3.79 8.29
N GLY A 18 22.26 4.16 8.50
CA GLY A 18 21.23 4.07 7.47
C GLY A 18 21.53 4.90 6.22
N GLU A 19 22.01 6.13 6.37
CA GLU A 19 22.41 6.99 5.24
C GLU A 19 23.60 6.39 4.47
N ARG A 20 24.58 5.82 5.17
CA ARG A 20 25.71 5.11 4.53
C ARG A 20 25.25 3.89 3.73
N VAL A 21 24.36 3.09 4.31
CA VAL A 21 23.78 1.92 3.64
C VAL A 21 22.94 2.34 2.44
N ALA A 22 22.13 3.39 2.57
CA ALA A 22 21.31 3.92 1.48
C ALA A 22 22.18 4.41 0.32
N LYS A 23 23.32 5.08 0.60
CA LYS A 23 24.28 5.46 -0.44
C LYS A 23 24.76 4.25 -1.25
N SER A 24 25.18 3.17 -0.58
CA SER A 24 25.59 1.94 -1.27
C SER A 24 24.45 1.30 -2.07
N LEU A 25 23.21 1.37 -1.59
CA LEU A 25 22.04 0.90 -2.34
C LEU A 25 21.79 1.72 -3.61
N PHE A 26 21.90 3.05 -3.54
CA PHE A 26 21.72 3.92 -4.71
C PHE A 26 22.86 3.83 -5.72
N GLU A 27 24.08 3.53 -5.28
CA GLU A 27 25.21 3.21 -6.17
C GLU A 27 24.95 1.91 -6.97
N LEU A 28 24.23 0.95 -6.39
CA LEU A 28 23.86 -0.30 -7.06
C LEU A 28 22.68 -0.13 -8.02
N ASP A 29 21.61 0.53 -7.57
CA ASP A 29 20.42 0.79 -8.39
C ASP A 29 19.73 2.07 -7.90
N SER A 30 20.03 3.18 -8.57
CA SER A 30 19.50 4.50 -8.24
C SER A 30 18.02 4.68 -8.57
N LYS A 31 17.42 3.78 -9.35
CA LYS A 31 16.00 3.87 -9.76
C LYS A 31 15.09 2.98 -8.91
N ASN A 32 15.64 2.24 -7.95
CA ASN A 32 14.88 1.34 -7.13
C ASN A 32 14.01 2.09 -6.10
N ALA A 33 12.70 2.16 -6.34
CA ALA A 33 11.76 2.83 -5.45
C ALA A 33 11.81 2.31 -4.00
N SER A 34 12.12 1.02 -3.78
CA SER A 34 12.16 0.44 -2.44
C SER A 34 13.25 1.03 -1.55
N TYR A 35 14.36 1.50 -2.13
CA TYR A 35 15.46 2.09 -1.36
C TYR A 35 15.08 3.48 -0.83
N TYR A 36 14.41 4.28 -1.65
CA TYR A 36 13.87 5.57 -1.24
C TYR A 36 12.82 5.41 -0.14
N VAL A 37 11.92 4.44 -0.27
CA VAL A 37 10.92 4.09 0.75
C VAL A 37 11.60 3.73 2.08
N LEU A 38 12.60 2.85 2.07
CA LEU A 38 13.32 2.45 3.28
C LEU A 38 14.03 3.64 3.96
N LEU A 39 14.67 4.51 3.18
CA LEU A 39 15.34 5.71 3.69
C LEU A 39 14.33 6.73 4.24
N SER A 40 13.22 6.97 3.54
CA SER A 40 12.13 7.83 4.01
C SER A 40 11.55 7.32 5.33
N ASN A 41 11.35 6.01 5.47
CA ASN A 41 10.84 5.41 6.70
C ASN A 41 11.81 5.53 7.88
N LEU A 42 13.12 5.46 7.63
CA LEU A 42 14.14 5.75 8.64
C LEU A 42 14.03 7.20 9.13
N TYR A 43 13.91 8.17 8.22
CA TYR A 43 13.73 9.57 8.59
C TYR A 43 12.42 9.81 9.36
N ALA A 44 11.32 9.20 8.92
CA ALA A 44 10.04 9.29 9.60
C ALA A 44 10.10 8.74 11.04
N ALA A 45 10.77 7.60 11.24
CA ALA A 45 10.97 7.01 12.57
C ALA A 45 11.77 7.93 13.53
N CYS A 46 12.54 8.87 12.99
CA CYS A 46 13.30 9.85 13.76
C CYS A 46 12.66 11.26 13.72
N SER A 47 11.39 11.37 13.29
CA SER A 47 10.67 12.64 13.14
C SER A 47 11.36 13.68 12.24
N ARG A 48 12.25 13.22 11.32
CA ARG A 48 12.99 14.05 10.36
C ARG A 48 12.14 14.35 9.12
N TRP A 49 11.04 15.09 9.31
CA TRP A 49 10.01 15.30 8.27
C TRP A 49 10.48 16.05 7.03
N ASP A 50 11.43 16.97 7.17
CA ASP A 50 11.98 17.70 6.01
C ASP A 50 12.83 16.79 5.13
N ASP A 51 13.50 15.78 5.72
CA ASP A 51 14.22 14.76 4.98
C ASP A 51 13.26 13.80 4.26
N VAL A 52 12.13 13.44 4.89
CA VAL A 52 11.03 12.70 4.23
C VAL A 52 10.53 13.45 2.99
N LYS A 53 10.23 14.75 3.14
CA LYS A 53 9.80 15.60 2.02
C LYS A 53 10.85 15.67 0.92
N ARG A 54 12.14 15.76 1.27
CA ARG A 54 13.24 15.77 0.30
C ARG A 54 13.29 14.46 -0.49
N VAL A 55 13.18 13.31 0.17
CA VAL A 55 13.16 11.99 -0.49
C VAL A 55 11.96 11.90 -1.44
N ARG A 56 10.75 12.28 -0.99
CA ARG A 56 9.53 12.29 -1.83
C ARG A 56 9.70 13.19 -3.06
N LYS A 57 10.31 14.37 -2.89
CA LYS A 57 10.59 15.28 -4.01
C LYS A 57 11.55 14.65 -5.02
N ILE A 58 12.64 14.04 -4.56
CA ILE A 58 13.60 13.35 -5.46
C ILE A 58 12.89 12.26 -6.26
N MET A 59 12.08 11.42 -5.60
CA MET A 59 11.31 10.38 -6.28
C MET A 59 10.39 10.97 -7.37
N LYS A 60 9.65 12.03 -7.04
CA LYS A 60 8.77 12.72 -7.99
C LYS A 60 9.53 13.31 -9.17
N ASP A 61 10.62 14.05 -8.90
CA ASP A 61 11.41 14.73 -9.93
C ASP A 61 12.10 13.71 -10.88
N GLN A 62 12.40 12.51 -10.39
CA GLN A 62 12.99 11.43 -11.18
C GLN A 62 11.97 10.44 -11.76
N GLY A 63 10.66 10.66 -11.54
CA GLY A 63 9.61 9.74 -11.98
C GLY A 63 9.66 8.36 -11.32
N ILE A 64 10.32 8.24 -10.16
CA ILE A 64 10.43 7.00 -9.40
C ILE A 64 9.14 6.83 -8.60
N GLN A 65 8.40 5.77 -8.93
CA GLN A 65 7.14 5.45 -8.27
C GLN A 65 7.27 4.08 -7.59
N LYS A 66 6.79 4.00 -6.34
CA LYS A 66 6.56 2.72 -5.68
C LYS A 66 5.48 1.97 -6.48
N MET A 67 5.66 0.66 -6.68
CA MET A 67 4.59 -0.14 -7.26
C MET A 67 3.38 -0.11 -6.32
N PRO A 68 2.20 0.31 -6.79
CA PRO A 68 0.99 0.30 -5.98
C PRO A 68 0.63 -1.13 -5.58
N GLY A 69 -0.09 -1.25 -4.47
CA GLY A 69 -0.75 -2.50 -4.08
C GLY A 69 -1.79 -2.90 -5.12
N SER A 70 -1.58 -4.04 -5.75
CA SER A 70 -2.44 -4.57 -6.80
C SER A 70 -2.97 -5.93 -6.39
N SER A 71 -4.25 -6.13 -6.67
CA SER A 71 -4.94 -7.40 -6.46
C SER A 71 -5.60 -7.84 -7.75
N TRP A 72 -5.54 -9.14 -8.02
CA TRP A 72 -6.16 -9.78 -9.17
C TRP A 72 -7.18 -10.80 -8.71
N ILE A 73 -8.32 -10.83 -9.39
CA ILE A 73 -9.39 -11.79 -9.17
C ILE A 73 -9.76 -12.47 -10.48
N GLU A 74 -10.04 -13.77 -10.41
CA GLU A 74 -10.59 -14.52 -11.53
C GLU A 74 -12.10 -14.71 -11.36
N VAL A 75 -12.89 -14.23 -12.33
CA VAL A 75 -14.35 -14.41 -12.38
C VAL A 75 -14.73 -14.87 -13.77
N ASN A 76 -15.43 -16.01 -13.87
CA ASN A 76 -15.90 -16.59 -15.14
C ASN A 76 -14.79 -16.75 -16.19
N GLY A 77 -13.61 -17.20 -15.77
CA GLY A 77 -12.44 -17.41 -16.64
C GLY A 77 -11.76 -16.13 -17.12
N LYS A 78 -12.11 -14.96 -16.56
CA LYS A 78 -11.47 -13.67 -16.84
C LYS A 78 -10.76 -13.13 -15.61
N VAL A 79 -9.57 -12.59 -15.82
CA VAL A 79 -8.79 -11.93 -14.78
C VAL A 79 -9.08 -10.44 -14.77
N TYR A 80 -9.40 -9.92 -13.59
CA TYR A 80 -9.62 -8.50 -13.34
C TYR A 80 -8.55 -8.01 -12.37
N ALA A 81 -7.95 -6.86 -12.67
CA ALA A 81 -6.95 -6.21 -11.84
C ALA A 81 -7.56 -4.99 -11.16
N PHE A 82 -7.21 -4.81 -9.88
CA PHE A 82 -7.57 -3.64 -9.10
C PHE A 82 -6.30 -3.05 -8.50
N LEU A 83 -6.20 -1.73 -8.56
CA LEU A 83 -5.20 -0.93 -7.86
C LEU A 83 -5.82 -0.33 -6.60
N VAL A 84 -4.99 0.10 -5.64
CA VAL A 84 -5.50 0.89 -4.50
C VAL A 84 -6.19 2.15 -5.03
N GLY A 85 -7.41 2.41 -4.57
CA GLY A 85 -8.21 3.57 -4.99
C GLY A 85 -8.64 3.55 -6.45
N ASP A 86 -8.56 2.41 -7.14
CA ASP A 86 -8.90 2.32 -8.55
C ASP A 86 -10.36 2.70 -8.80
N LYS A 87 -10.58 3.55 -9.81
CA LYS A 87 -11.90 3.96 -10.30
C LYS A 87 -12.07 3.79 -11.81
N SER A 88 -11.08 3.19 -12.47
CA SER A 88 -11.09 2.99 -13.93
C SER A 88 -12.04 1.88 -14.39
N HIS A 89 -12.42 0.97 -13.47
CA HIS A 89 -13.30 -0.14 -13.79
C HIS A 89 -14.73 0.33 -14.13
N PRO A 90 -15.39 -0.20 -15.19
CA PRO A 90 -16.75 0.23 -15.58
C PRO A 90 -17.83 0.07 -14.49
N GLN A 91 -17.62 -0.86 -13.56
CA GLN A 91 -18.50 -1.09 -12.41
C GLN A 91 -18.01 -0.41 -11.12
N SER A 92 -17.05 0.50 -11.19
CA SER A 92 -16.40 1.13 -10.02
C SER A 92 -17.40 1.61 -8.97
N GLU A 93 -18.38 2.43 -9.37
CA GLU A 93 -19.41 2.95 -8.44
C GLU A 93 -20.11 1.83 -7.65
N LYS A 94 -20.57 0.78 -8.35
CA LYS A 94 -21.24 -0.36 -7.71
C LYS A 94 -20.31 -1.15 -6.78
N ILE A 95 -19.02 -1.22 -7.09
CA ILE A 95 -18.01 -1.88 -6.25
C ILE A 95 -17.85 -1.10 -4.94
N TYR A 96 -17.74 0.23 -5.00
CA TYR A 96 -17.65 1.06 -3.81
C TYR A 96 -18.96 1.02 -2.98
N ASP A 97 -20.13 1.03 -3.62
CA ASP A 97 -21.42 0.85 -2.92
C ASP A 97 -21.49 -0.50 -2.19
N MET A 98 -20.97 -1.56 -2.81
CA MET A 98 -20.91 -2.88 -2.18
C MET A 98 -19.95 -2.86 -0.98
N LEU A 99 -18.81 -2.17 -1.08
CA LEU A 99 -17.89 -2.02 0.03
C LEU A 99 -18.50 -1.28 1.21
N GLU A 100 -19.22 -0.19 0.96
CA GLU A 100 -19.91 0.55 2.02
C GLU A 100 -20.96 -0.32 2.72
N LYS A 101 -21.74 -1.09 1.95
CA LYS A 101 -22.70 -2.06 2.50
C LYS A 101 -22.04 -3.15 3.33
N LEU A 102 -20.91 -3.69 2.88
CA LEU A 102 -20.16 -4.71 3.63
C LEU A 102 -19.56 -4.12 4.90
N PHE A 103 -19.02 -2.91 4.83
CA PHE A 103 -18.47 -2.21 5.99
C PHE A 103 -19.55 -1.96 7.04
N GLY A 104 -20.73 -1.46 6.65
CA GLY A 104 -21.87 -1.31 7.56
C GLY A 104 -22.24 -2.62 8.26
N LYS A 105 -22.35 -3.72 7.51
CA LYS A 105 -22.63 -5.05 8.08
C LYS A 105 -21.55 -5.53 9.04
N MET A 106 -20.28 -5.24 8.76
CA MET A 106 -19.17 -5.59 9.64
C MET A 106 -19.25 -4.80 10.95
N MET A 107 -19.54 -3.50 10.87
CA MET A 107 -19.75 -2.65 12.05
C MET A 107 -20.92 -3.15 12.91
N ASP A 108 -22.05 -3.48 12.27
CA ASP A 108 -23.22 -4.05 12.96
C ASP A 108 -22.90 -5.41 13.63
N ALA A 109 -21.96 -6.17 13.07
CA ALA A 109 -21.45 -7.41 13.65
C ALA A 109 -20.37 -7.20 14.74
N GLY A 110 -20.06 -5.95 15.10
CA GLY A 110 -19.12 -5.59 16.17
C GLY A 110 -17.67 -5.42 15.73
N TYR A 111 -17.40 -5.31 14.42
CA TYR A 111 -16.06 -4.92 13.94
C TYR A 111 -15.74 -3.49 14.38
N VAL A 112 -14.55 -3.30 14.96
CA VAL A 112 -14.03 -1.98 15.31
C VAL A 112 -12.82 -1.71 14.42
N PRO A 113 -12.86 -0.68 13.56
CA PRO A 113 -11.74 -0.35 12.71
C PRO A 113 -10.58 0.17 13.57
N GLU A 114 -9.37 -0.31 13.31
CA GLU A 114 -8.15 0.24 13.88
C GLU A 114 -7.82 1.57 13.18
N ILE A 115 -8.01 2.68 13.89
CA ILE A 115 -7.74 4.05 13.38
C ILE A 115 -6.37 4.55 13.86
N ASP A 116 -5.67 3.80 14.72
CA ASP A 116 -4.51 4.30 15.51
C ASP A 116 -3.27 4.69 14.68
N PHE A 117 -3.21 4.31 13.39
CA PHE A 117 -2.15 4.75 12.47
C PHE A 117 -2.38 6.15 11.86
N ALA A 118 -3.45 6.84 12.22
CA ALA A 118 -3.99 7.99 11.51
C ALA A 118 -3.24 9.33 11.62
N LEU A 119 -2.23 9.50 12.49
CA LEU A 119 -1.82 10.85 12.91
C LEU A 119 -0.38 11.28 12.59
N HIS A 120 0.42 10.48 11.90
CA HIS A 120 1.71 10.95 11.37
C HIS A 120 1.74 10.90 9.85
N ASP A 121 2.70 11.58 9.23
CA ASP A 121 2.81 11.79 7.77
C ASP A 121 3.22 10.48 7.06
N VAL A 122 2.47 9.41 7.31
CA VAL A 122 2.62 8.06 6.76
C VAL A 122 2.41 8.06 5.25
N GLU A 123 3.02 7.08 4.58
CA GLU A 123 2.89 6.87 3.12
C GLU A 123 1.41 6.87 2.71
N GLU A 124 1.11 7.35 1.49
CA GLU A 124 -0.27 7.43 0.94
C GLU A 124 -1.06 6.14 1.13
N GLU A 125 -0.40 4.99 0.99
CA GLU A 125 -0.99 3.67 1.20
C GLU A 125 -1.59 3.46 2.60
N GLN A 126 -0.99 4.02 3.65
CA GLN A 126 -1.53 3.96 5.02
C GLN A 126 -2.68 4.94 5.25
N LYS A 127 -2.72 6.07 4.52
CA LYS A 127 -3.89 6.97 4.51
C LYS A 127 -5.06 6.33 3.76
N GLU A 128 -4.79 5.57 2.71
CA GLU A 128 -5.79 4.86 1.91
C GLU A 128 -6.32 3.58 2.58
N ASN A 129 -5.55 2.99 3.50
CA ASN A 129 -6.03 1.93 4.41
C ASN A 129 -7.31 2.37 5.16
N ILE A 130 -7.31 3.63 5.61
CA ILE A 130 -8.38 4.24 6.41
C ILE A 130 -9.65 4.40 5.58
N LEU A 131 -9.53 4.67 4.28
CA LEU A 131 -10.67 4.89 3.38
C LEU A 131 -11.32 3.58 2.89
N GLY A 132 -10.74 2.42 3.20
CA GLY A 132 -11.26 1.14 2.71
C GLY A 132 -10.99 0.88 1.23
N HIS A 133 -10.06 1.63 0.62
CA HIS A 133 -9.81 1.64 -0.82
C HIS A 133 -8.79 0.58 -1.29
N HIS A 134 -8.48 -0.42 -0.46
CA HIS A 134 -7.56 -1.49 -0.81
C HIS A 134 -7.98 -2.22 -2.07
N SER A 135 -6.99 -2.57 -2.90
CA SER A 135 -7.22 -3.38 -4.09
C SER A 135 -7.83 -4.75 -3.75
N GLU A 136 -7.49 -5.35 -2.60
CA GLU A 136 -8.10 -6.60 -2.13
C GLU A 136 -9.59 -6.41 -1.83
N LYS A 137 -9.96 -5.32 -1.14
CA LYS A 137 -11.34 -5.01 -0.79
C LYS A 137 -12.16 -4.81 -2.08
N LEU A 138 -11.64 -4.03 -3.03
CA LEU A 138 -12.26 -3.82 -4.34
C LEU A 138 -12.47 -5.15 -5.09
N ALA A 139 -11.46 -6.02 -5.10
CA ALA A 139 -11.54 -7.34 -5.71
C ALA A 139 -12.59 -8.25 -5.04
N ILE A 140 -12.68 -8.25 -3.71
CA ILE A 140 -13.69 -9.00 -2.95
C ILE A 140 -15.10 -8.51 -3.31
N ALA A 141 -15.34 -7.20 -3.25
CA ALA A 141 -16.64 -6.62 -3.58
C ALA A 141 -17.05 -6.95 -5.03
N PHE A 142 -16.12 -6.81 -5.97
CA PHE A 142 -16.34 -7.21 -7.35
C PHE A 142 -16.69 -8.71 -7.48
N GLY A 143 -15.95 -9.58 -6.79
CA GLY A 143 -16.20 -11.03 -6.76
C GLY A 143 -17.58 -11.37 -6.24
N LEU A 144 -17.99 -10.77 -5.12
CA LEU A 144 -19.31 -10.99 -4.51
C LEU A 144 -20.46 -10.50 -5.39
N MET A 145 -20.26 -9.44 -6.17
CA MET A 145 -21.28 -8.92 -7.08
C MET A 145 -21.45 -9.75 -8.35
N ASN A 146 -20.38 -10.41 -8.82
CA ASN A 146 -20.33 -11.03 -10.14
C ASN A 146 -20.24 -12.58 -10.10
N THR A 147 -20.38 -13.18 -8.92
CA THR A 147 -20.40 -14.65 -8.74
C THR A 147 -21.67 -15.10 -8.01
N SER A 148 -22.07 -16.34 -8.22
CA SER A 148 -23.21 -16.93 -7.51
C SER A 148 -22.82 -17.35 -6.10
N CYS A 149 -23.81 -17.39 -5.20
CA CYS A 149 -23.61 -17.88 -3.83
C CYS A 149 -22.97 -19.28 -3.84
N GLY A 150 -21.99 -19.48 -2.95
CA GLY A 150 -21.22 -20.73 -2.88
C GLY A 150 -20.04 -20.82 -3.86
N THR A 151 -19.88 -19.86 -4.77
CA THR A 151 -18.71 -19.80 -5.66
C THR A 151 -17.44 -19.48 -4.86
N THR A 152 -16.37 -20.23 -5.11
CA THR A 152 -15.05 -19.90 -4.53
C THR A 152 -14.46 -18.69 -5.23
N ILE A 153 -14.16 -17.63 -4.47
CA ILE A 153 -13.45 -16.45 -4.94
C ILE A 153 -11.95 -16.62 -4.65
N ARG A 154 -11.11 -16.43 -5.66
CA ARG A 154 -9.64 -16.45 -5.53
C ARG A 154 -9.06 -15.08 -5.85
N ILE A 155 -8.30 -14.54 -4.92
CA ILE A 155 -7.64 -13.23 -5.04
C ILE A 155 -6.15 -13.41 -4.82
N THR A 156 -5.36 -12.87 -5.74
CA THR A 156 -3.90 -12.86 -5.67
C THR A 156 -3.43 -11.41 -5.57
N LYS A 157 -2.31 -11.14 -4.90
CA LYS A 157 -1.77 -9.78 -4.77
C LYS A 157 -0.25 -9.73 -4.87
N ASN A 158 0.28 -8.53 -5.13
CA ASN A 158 1.73 -8.30 -5.30
C ASN A 158 2.45 -7.93 -3.99
N LEU A 159 1.74 -7.45 -2.97
CA LEU A 159 2.32 -7.08 -1.67
C LEU A 159 2.14 -8.19 -0.63
N ARG A 160 3.19 -8.47 0.13
CA ARG A 160 3.15 -9.40 1.28
C ARG A 160 2.47 -8.69 2.46
N VAL A 161 1.59 -9.40 3.16
CA VAL A 161 1.03 -8.98 4.48
C VAL A 161 2.03 -9.32 5.56
#